data_AF-A0A193LEQ0-F1
#
_entry.id   AF-A0A193LEQ0-F1
#
_cell.length_a   1.000
_cell.length_b   1.000
_cell.length_c   1.000
_cell.angle_alpha   90.00
_cell.angle_beta   90.00
_cell.angle_gamma   90.00
#
_symmetry.space_group_name_H-M   'P 1'
#
loop_
_entity.id
_entity.type
_entity.pdbx_description
1 polymer ?
#
loop_
_entity_poly.entity_id
_entity_poly.type
_entity_poly.pdbx_seq_one_letter_code
_entity_poly.pdbx_strand_id
1 'polypeptide(L)'
;MIIDERANGGGQAANYITDVLSRQHLAGWKDRDGLVCNTPAGAVHGPKVMLIDQNAGSGGDFLPYSFRQLGIGKLIGTRTRGGLIGISTNPGLMDGGSTVVPYFRFYDADHRWSVENQGVAPDIEVAQDPIENNRGRDTQLAHAIDEILRQLDDFRDPIPDVAPAYPTELGQ
;
A
#
# COMPACT_ATOMS: atom_id res chain seq x y z
N MET A 1 9.61 4.06 3.33
CA MET A 1 8.42 3.88 4.20
C MET A 1 7.97 2.43 4.19
N ILE A 2 7.74 1.85 5.37
CA ILE A 2 7.17 0.50 5.52
C ILE A 2 5.70 0.65 5.91
N ILE A 3 4.81 -0.01 5.18
CA ILE A 3 3.38 -0.09 5.47
C ILE A 3 3.10 -1.50 6.01
N ASP A 4 2.47 -1.63 7.17
CA ASP A 4 2.12 -2.93 7.72
C ASP A 4 0.65 -3.23 7.46
N GLU A 5 0.38 -4.16 6.53
CA GLU A 5 -0.95 -4.61 6.12
C GLU A 5 -1.24 -6.04 6.64
N ARG A 6 -0.36 -6.58 7.47
CA ARG A 6 -0.56 -7.89 8.11
C ARG A 6 -1.77 -7.85 9.03
N ALA A 7 -2.49 -8.96 9.08
CA ALA A 7 -3.71 -9.11 9.88
C ALA A 7 -4.83 -8.08 9.58
N ASN A 8 -4.79 -7.40 8.43
CA ASN A 8 -5.90 -6.55 8.00
C ASN A 8 -7.09 -7.42 7.52
N GLY A 9 -8.09 -7.58 8.39
CA GLY A 9 -9.30 -8.36 8.09
C GLY A 9 -10.24 -7.74 7.04
N GLY A 10 -9.92 -6.54 6.53
CA GLY A 10 -10.64 -5.86 5.47
C GLY A 10 -11.67 -4.85 5.98
N GLY A 11 -12.68 -4.60 5.15
CA GLY A 11 -13.67 -3.55 5.35
C GLY A 11 -14.08 -2.97 4.00
N GLN A 12 -13.37 -1.93 3.56
CA GLN A 12 -13.61 -1.27 2.28
C GLN A 12 -12.48 -1.57 1.28
N ALA A 13 -12.77 -1.40 -0.01
CA ALA A 13 -11.74 -1.27 -1.02
C ALA A 13 -11.00 0.05 -0.79
N ALA A 14 -9.93 0.04 -0.01
CA ALA A 14 -9.27 1.23 0.54
C ALA A 14 -8.36 1.95 -0.48
N ASN A 15 -8.87 2.26 -1.68
CA ASN A 15 -8.12 2.95 -2.73
C ASN A 15 -7.62 4.34 -2.31
N TYR A 16 -8.29 4.99 -1.36
CA TYR A 16 -7.82 6.26 -0.80
C TYR A 16 -6.43 6.17 -0.16
N ILE A 17 -6.00 4.98 0.29
CA ILE A 17 -4.63 4.75 0.79
C ILE A 17 -3.67 4.78 -0.40
N THR A 18 -3.94 4.01 -1.45
CA THR A 18 -3.07 3.97 -2.64
C THR A 18 -3.07 5.27 -3.42
N ASP A 19 -4.16 6.04 -3.40
CA ASP A 19 -4.24 7.40 -3.95
C ASP A 19 -3.27 8.36 -3.26
N VAL A 20 -3.03 8.21 -1.96
CA VAL A 20 -2.03 9.00 -1.20
C VAL A 20 -0.62 8.49 -1.48
N LEU A 21 -0.43 7.18 -1.46
CA LEU A 21 0.88 6.55 -1.60
C LEU A 21 1.48 6.67 -3.01
N SER A 22 0.64 6.86 -4.03
CA SER A 22 1.03 6.99 -5.44
C SER A 22 1.19 8.44 -5.92
N ARG A 23 1.03 9.43 -5.03
CA ARG A 23 1.13 10.86 -5.41
C ARG A 23 2.48 11.19 -6.02
N GLN A 24 2.45 11.73 -7.24
CA GLN A 24 3.62 12.24 -7.93
C GLN A 24 3.92 13.68 -7.49
N HIS A 25 5.19 14.08 -7.61
CA HIS A 25 5.56 15.48 -7.50
C HIS A 25 4.95 16.27 -8.66
N LEU A 26 4.19 17.31 -8.36
CA LEU A 26 3.54 18.15 -9.38
C LEU A 26 4.26 19.49 -9.55
N ALA A 27 4.64 20.15 -8.46
CA ALA A 27 5.33 21.43 -8.48
C ALA A 27 6.02 21.75 -7.16
N GLY A 28 6.89 22.76 -7.19
CA GLY A 28 7.47 23.41 -6.02
C GLY A 28 6.89 24.82 -5.81
N TRP A 29 6.87 25.27 -4.57
CA TRP A 29 6.57 26.64 -4.18
C TRP A 29 7.74 27.18 -3.39
N LYS A 30 8.01 28.48 -3.54
CA LYS A 30 9.01 29.19 -2.76
C LYS A 30 8.33 30.36 -2.05
N ASP A 31 8.46 30.44 -0.74
CA ASP A 31 7.96 31.60 -0.01
C ASP A 31 8.91 32.81 -0.12
N ARG A 32 8.55 33.92 0.53
CA ARG A 32 9.32 35.16 0.51
C ARG A 32 10.67 35.03 1.22
N ASP A 33 10.76 34.17 2.24
CA ASP A 33 11.94 33.99 3.09
C ASP A 33 12.87 32.88 2.55
N GLY A 34 12.44 32.17 1.50
CA GLY A 34 13.23 31.20 0.75
C GLY A 34 12.90 29.75 1.04
N LEU A 35 11.89 29.44 1.86
CA LEU A 35 11.45 28.07 2.10
C LEU A 35 10.87 27.48 0.82
N VAL A 36 11.36 26.30 0.44
CA VAL A 36 10.84 25.52 -0.68
C VAL A 36 9.92 24.42 -0.14
N CYS A 37 8.75 24.28 -0.73
CA CYS A 37 7.85 23.16 -0.44
C CYS A 37 7.33 22.50 -1.72
N ASN A 38 7.11 21.20 -1.67
CA ASN A 38 6.56 20.43 -2.78
C ASN A 38 5.03 20.34 -2.71
N THR A 39 4.39 20.15 -3.86
CA THR A 39 2.95 19.85 -3.95
C THR A 39 2.71 18.57 -4.75
N PRO A 40 1.76 17.71 -4.32
CA PRO A 40 0.95 17.82 -3.10
C PRO A 40 1.77 17.65 -1.83
N ALA A 41 1.49 18.46 -0.81
CA ALA A 41 2.12 18.35 0.50
C ALA A 41 1.86 16.97 1.13
N GLY A 42 2.85 16.42 1.82
CA GLY A 42 2.76 15.12 2.48
C GLY A 42 2.88 13.91 1.55
N ALA A 43 3.19 14.11 0.26
CA ALA A 43 3.54 13.01 -0.63
C ALA A 43 4.92 12.43 -0.25
N VAL A 44 5.00 11.10 -0.21
CA VAL A 44 6.23 10.36 0.06
C VAL A 44 6.79 9.88 -1.27
N HIS A 45 7.92 10.44 -1.72
CA HIS A 45 8.52 10.11 -3.03
C HIS A 45 9.58 9.00 -2.94
N GLY A 46 10.07 8.76 -1.72
CA GLY A 46 11.03 7.71 -1.44
C GLY A 46 10.47 6.29 -1.62
N PRO A 47 11.36 5.28 -1.50
CA PRO A 47 10.99 3.88 -1.66
C PRO A 47 9.97 3.44 -0.61
N LYS A 48 9.14 2.46 -0.99
CA LYS A 48 8.02 1.95 -0.19
C LYS A 48 7.97 0.43 -0.29
N VAL A 49 7.63 -0.21 0.82
CA VAL A 49 7.34 -1.64 0.88
C VAL A 49 6.12 -1.85 1.77
N MET A 50 5.38 -2.92 1.50
CA MET A 50 4.21 -3.31 2.27
C MET A 50 4.40 -4.73 2.82
N LEU A 51 4.22 -4.89 4.13
CA LEU A 51 4.17 -6.19 4.78
C LEU A 51 2.78 -6.79 4.59
N ILE A 52 2.72 -8.06 4.18
CA ILE A 52 1.48 -8.82 4.00
C ILE A 52 1.57 -10.19 4.68
N ASP A 53 0.43 -10.72 5.10
CA ASP A 53 0.36 -12.08 5.64
C ASP A 53 -0.94 -12.81 5.29
N GLN A 54 -1.01 -14.09 5.64
CA GLN A 54 -2.17 -14.95 5.44
C GLN A 54 -3.43 -14.53 6.21
N ASN A 55 -3.31 -13.60 7.16
CA ASN A 55 -4.44 -13.11 7.95
C ASN A 55 -5.08 -11.88 7.30
N ALA A 56 -4.40 -11.22 6.36
CA ALA A 56 -4.97 -10.15 5.56
C ALA A 56 -6.02 -10.71 4.58
N GLY A 57 -7.20 -10.09 4.50
CA GLY A 57 -8.31 -10.56 3.67
C GLY A 57 -9.34 -9.50 3.32
N SER A 58 -10.17 -9.74 2.30
CA SER A 58 -11.21 -8.79 1.84
C SER A 58 -10.60 -7.45 1.43
N GLY A 59 -10.95 -6.33 2.09
CA GLY A 59 -10.25 -5.06 1.89
C GLY A 59 -8.71 -5.19 2.02
N GLY A 60 -8.24 -6.08 2.89
CA GLY A 60 -6.82 -6.41 3.05
C GLY A 60 -6.23 -7.36 1.99
N ASP A 61 -7.06 -7.93 1.12
CA ASP A 61 -6.57 -8.47 -0.16
C ASP A 61 -6.49 -7.37 -1.23
N PHE A 62 -7.45 -6.42 -1.24
CA PHE A 62 -7.53 -5.39 -2.28
C PHE A 62 -6.41 -4.34 -2.16
N LEU A 63 -6.05 -3.93 -0.94
CA LEU A 63 -4.97 -2.97 -0.73
C LEU A 63 -3.62 -3.46 -1.31
N PRO A 64 -3.09 -4.66 -0.95
CA PRO A 64 -1.85 -5.14 -1.54
C PRO A 64 -1.96 -5.42 -3.05
N TYR A 65 -3.14 -5.88 -3.52
CA TYR A 65 -3.39 -6.00 -4.97
C TYR A 65 -3.21 -4.65 -5.69
N SER A 66 -3.87 -3.60 -5.21
CA SER A 66 -3.83 -2.27 -5.82
C SER A 66 -2.47 -1.59 -5.66
N PHE A 67 -1.79 -1.80 -4.52
CA PHE A 67 -0.44 -1.31 -4.26
C PHE A 67 0.56 -1.86 -5.29
N ARG A 68 0.48 -3.16 -5.59
CA ARG A 68 1.29 -3.79 -6.64
C ARG A 68 0.91 -3.28 -8.03
N GLN A 69 -0.38 -3.17 -8.32
CA GLN A 69 -0.84 -2.77 -9.66
C GLN A 69 -0.46 -1.33 -10.02
N LEU A 70 -0.39 -0.44 -9.02
CA LEU A 70 0.06 0.94 -9.17
C LEU A 70 1.59 1.08 -9.15
N GLY A 71 2.33 -0.02 -8.97
CA GLY A 71 3.81 -0.01 -8.93
C GLY A 71 4.37 0.80 -7.75
N ILE A 72 3.64 0.88 -6.64
CA ILE A 72 4.00 1.76 -5.51
C ILE A 72 5.25 1.25 -4.78
N GLY A 73 5.41 -0.08 -4.71
CA GLY A 73 6.50 -0.73 -3.99
C GLY A 73 6.37 -2.24 -4.01
N LYS A 74 7.27 -2.91 -3.29
CA LYS A 74 7.27 -4.38 -3.15
C LYS A 74 6.38 -4.85 -1.99
N LEU A 75 5.77 -6.01 -2.16
CA LEU A 75 5.08 -6.77 -1.13
C LEU A 75 6.05 -7.77 -0.48
N ILE A 76 6.10 -7.80 0.85
CA ILE A 76 7.01 -8.65 1.62
C ILE A 76 6.21 -9.43 2.65
N GLY A 77 6.46 -10.73 2.79
CA GLY A 77 5.80 -11.56 3.80
C GLY A 77 5.21 -12.83 3.21
N THR A 78 3.97 -13.15 3.55
CA THR A 78 3.27 -14.35 3.04
C THR A 78 2.02 -13.97 2.26
N ARG A 79 1.57 -14.89 1.39
CA ARG A 79 0.37 -14.71 0.58
C ARG A 79 -0.86 -14.41 1.45
N THR A 80 -1.67 -13.45 1.01
CA THR A 80 -2.92 -13.07 1.70
C THR A 80 -3.99 -14.16 1.62
N ARG A 81 -5.07 -14.02 2.39
CA ARG A 81 -6.12 -15.03 2.55
C ARG A 81 -6.88 -15.34 1.25
N GLY A 82 -7.08 -14.35 0.38
CA GLY A 82 -7.81 -14.51 -0.87
C GLY A 82 -9.33 -14.60 -0.71
N GLY A 83 -9.90 -13.75 0.16
CA GLY A 83 -11.34 -13.64 0.37
C GLY A 83 -11.87 -12.28 -0.08
N LEU A 84 -11.90 -12.04 -1.40
CA LEU A 84 -12.28 -10.77 -2.04
C LEU A 84 -13.62 -10.89 -2.80
N ILE A 85 -14.60 -11.56 -2.20
CA ILE A 85 -16.01 -11.40 -2.56
C ILE A 85 -16.70 -10.57 -1.49
N GLY A 86 -17.29 -9.45 -1.91
CA GLY A 86 -17.95 -8.52 -1.03
C GLY A 86 -19.32 -8.99 -0.59
N ILE A 87 -19.70 -8.54 0.60
CA ILE A 87 -20.97 -8.87 1.25
C ILE A 87 -21.87 -7.64 1.17
N SER A 88 -23.13 -7.81 0.77
CA SER A 88 -24.12 -6.74 0.76
C SER A 88 -25.53 -7.31 0.86
N THR A 89 -26.47 -6.49 1.33
CA THR A 89 -27.93 -6.78 1.31
C THR A 89 -28.39 -8.05 2.04
N ASN A 90 -27.66 -8.53 3.06
CA ASN A 90 -28.11 -9.70 3.82
C ASN A 90 -29.22 -9.33 4.81
N PRO A 91 -30.44 -9.89 4.66
CA PRO A 91 -31.53 -9.64 5.59
C PRO A 91 -31.28 -10.32 6.95
N GLY A 92 -31.80 -9.72 8.01
CA GLY A 92 -31.84 -10.36 9.33
C GLY A 92 -32.85 -11.51 9.38
N LEU A 93 -32.62 -12.47 10.28
CA LEU A 93 -33.52 -13.58 10.57
C LEU A 93 -34.50 -13.21 11.69
N MET A 94 -35.63 -13.92 11.77
CA MET A 94 -36.70 -13.61 12.75
C MET A 94 -36.28 -13.76 14.21
N ASP A 95 -35.25 -14.56 14.48
CA ASP A 95 -34.68 -14.80 15.80
C ASP A 95 -33.55 -13.82 16.17
N GLY A 96 -33.27 -12.82 15.32
CA GLY A 96 -32.17 -11.88 15.48
C GLY A 96 -30.83 -12.37 14.93
N GLY A 97 -30.78 -13.57 14.32
CA GLY A 97 -29.63 -14.04 13.57
C GLY A 97 -29.40 -13.26 12.27
N SER A 98 -28.26 -13.49 11.63
CA SER A 98 -27.96 -12.95 10.30
C SER A 98 -27.24 -13.99 9.45
N THR A 99 -27.37 -13.86 8.13
CA THR A 99 -26.57 -14.62 7.17
C THR A 99 -25.49 -13.72 6.58
N VAL A 100 -24.37 -14.33 6.20
CA VAL A 100 -23.29 -13.66 5.47
C VAL A 100 -23.14 -14.35 4.14
N VAL A 101 -23.83 -13.85 3.12
CA VAL A 101 -23.78 -14.40 1.77
C VAL A 101 -22.91 -13.49 0.88
N PRO A 102 -22.01 -14.06 0.07
CA PRO A 102 -21.24 -13.30 -0.91
C PRO A 102 -22.17 -12.70 -1.98
N TYR A 103 -22.02 -11.40 -2.28
CA TYR A 103 -22.95 -10.65 -3.14
C TYR A 103 -22.31 -10.13 -4.43
N PHE A 104 -21.11 -9.55 -4.35
CA PHE A 104 -20.43 -8.97 -5.51
C PHE A 104 -18.97 -9.42 -5.59
N ARG A 105 -18.54 -9.81 -6.78
CA ARG A 105 -17.22 -10.42 -7.00
C ARG A 105 -16.27 -9.47 -7.72
N PHE A 106 -15.03 -9.42 -7.22
CA PHE A 106 -13.94 -8.70 -7.85
C PHE A 106 -13.45 -9.39 -9.15
N TYR A 107 -13.13 -8.58 -10.15
CA TYR A 107 -12.34 -8.95 -11.32
C TYR A 107 -11.29 -7.86 -11.57
N ASP A 108 -10.15 -8.23 -12.13
CA ASP A 108 -9.06 -7.29 -12.39
C ASP A 108 -9.28 -6.43 -13.64
N ALA A 109 -8.38 -5.47 -13.85
CA ALA A 109 -8.42 -4.54 -14.99
C ALA A 109 -8.27 -5.25 -16.36
N ASP A 110 -7.78 -6.49 -16.38
CA ASP A 110 -7.66 -7.32 -17.58
C ASP A 110 -8.90 -8.21 -17.79
N HIS A 111 -9.99 -7.94 -17.07
CA HIS A 111 -11.25 -8.69 -17.11
C HIS A 111 -11.12 -10.16 -16.68
N ARG A 112 -10.23 -10.47 -15.71
CA ARG A 112 -10.07 -11.82 -15.17
C ARG A 112 -10.57 -11.93 -13.74
N TRP A 113 -11.13 -13.09 -13.41
CA TRP A 113 -11.42 -13.46 -12.02
C TRP A 113 -10.10 -13.73 -11.30
N SER A 114 -9.73 -12.86 -10.36
CA SER A 114 -8.47 -12.96 -9.63
C SER A 114 -8.66 -12.71 -8.14
N VAL A 115 -7.61 -12.97 -7.36
CA VAL A 115 -7.50 -12.81 -5.90
C VAL A 115 -8.38 -13.76 -5.08
N GLU A 116 -9.66 -13.92 -5.40
CA GLU A 116 -10.53 -14.85 -4.70
C GLU A 116 -10.02 -16.30 -4.82
N ASN A 117 -9.98 -16.99 -3.67
CA ASN A 117 -9.46 -18.35 -3.52
C ASN A 117 -7.98 -18.52 -3.96
N GLN A 118 -7.23 -17.41 -4.03
CA GLN A 118 -5.82 -17.37 -4.46
C GLN A 118 -4.95 -16.45 -3.60
N GLY A 119 -5.48 -15.34 -3.12
CA GLY A 119 -4.73 -14.29 -2.41
C GLY A 119 -3.79 -13.50 -3.32
N VAL A 120 -3.16 -12.49 -2.73
CA VAL A 120 -2.09 -11.69 -3.34
C VAL A 120 -0.76 -12.27 -2.88
N ALA A 121 0.06 -12.68 -3.85
CA ALA A 121 1.40 -13.21 -3.58
C ALA A 121 2.37 -12.07 -3.20
N PRO A 122 3.31 -12.32 -2.27
CA PRO A 122 4.41 -11.38 -2.02
C PRO A 122 5.38 -11.35 -3.20
N ASP A 123 6.12 -10.25 -3.34
CA ASP A 123 7.28 -10.17 -4.25
C ASP A 123 8.52 -10.78 -3.58
N ILE A 124 8.60 -10.68 -2.24
CA ILE A 124 9.64 -11.29 -1.42
C ILE A 124 8.96 -12.15 -0.35
N GLU A 125 8.99 -13.47 -0.51
CA GLU A 125 8.38 -14.40 0.42
C GLU A 125 9.23 -14.54 1.69
N VAL A 126 8.65 -14.19 2.83
CA VAL A 126 9.27 -14.29 4.16
C VAL A 126 8.20 -14.77 5.14
N ALA A 127 8.40 -15.95 5.71
CA ALA A 127 7.54 -16.42 6.79
C ALA A 127 7.87 -15.71 8.12
N GLN A 128 6.85 -15.48 8.94
CA GLN A 128 7.06 -15.04 10.31
C GLN A 128 7.56 -16.24 11.14
N ASP A 129 8.82 -16.20 11.58
CA ASP A 129 9.41 -17.27 12.38
C ASP A 129 8.84 -17.21 13.82
N PRO A 130 8.13 -18.25 14.30
CA PRO A 130 7.54 -18.24 15.62
C PRO A 130 8.60 -18.24 16.75
N ILE A 131 9.76 -18.87 16.55
CA ILE A 131 10.83 -18.90 17.54
C ILE A 131 11.44 -17.51 17.68
N GLU A 132 11.70 -16.83 16.58
CA GLU A 132 12.25 -15.47 16.59
C GLU A 132 11.23 -14.46 17.10
N ASN A 133 9.96 -14.59 16.70
CA ASN A 133 8.88 -13.74 17.20
C ASN A 133 8.72 -13.87 18.72
N ASN A 134 8.81 -15.09 19.26
CA ASN A 134 8.80 -15.33 20.71
C ASN A 134 10.00 -14.70 21.44
N ARG A 135 11.09 -14.41 20.72
CA ARG A 135 12.25 -13.67 21.22
C ARG A 135 12.14 -12.15 20.98
N GLY A 136 10.99 -11.67 20.53
CA GLY A 136 10.75 -10.25 20.23
C GLY A 136 11.34 -9.78 18.90
N ARG A 137 11.68 -10.70 17.99
CA ARG A 137 12.24 -10.37 16.67
C ARG A 137 11.27 -10.73 15.56
N ASP A 138 10.78 -9.71 14.87
CA ASP A 138 9.90 -9.85 13.72
C ASP A 138 10.74 -10.04 12.45
N THR A 139 10.74 -11.26 11.90
CA THR A 139 11.53 -11.61 10.72
C THR A 139 11.05 -10.86 9.46
N GLN A 140 9.74 -10.69 9.29
CA GLN A 140 9.19 -10.00 8.12
C GLN A 140 9.54 -8.50 8.16
N LEU A 141 9.38 -7.86 9.32
CA LEU A 141 9.76 -6.47 9.51
C LEU A 141 11.27 -6.26 9.33
N ALA A 142 12.12 -7.14 9.86
CA ALA A 142 13.56 -7.06 9.67
C ALA A 142 13.93 -7.11 8.18
N HIS A 143 13.36 -8.04 7.42
CA HIS A 143 13.56 -8.12 5.97
C HIS A 143 13.04 -6.89 5.22
N ALA A 144 11.92 -6.29 5.66
CA ALA A 144 11.42 -5.05 5.06
C ALA A 144 12.31 -3.84 5.36
N ILE A 145 12.92 -3.78 6.55
CA ILE A 145 13.92 -2.77 6.89
C ILE A 145 15.15 -2.93 6.01
N ASP A 146 15.67 -4.15 5.86
CA ASP A 146 16.84 -4.40 5.03
C ASP A 146 16.57 -4.04 3.56
N GLU A 147 15.42 -4.45 3.01
CA GLU A 147 15.05 -4.13 1.63
C GLU A 147 14.85 -2.63 1.42
N ILE A 148 14.27 -1.90 2.38
CA ILE A 148 14.05 -0.47 2.21
C ILE A 148 15.35 0.32 2.34
N LEU A 149 16.26 -0.08 3.24
CA LEU A 149 17.59 0.51 3.34
C LEU A 149 18.39 0.27 2.05
N ARG A 150 18.33 -0.94 1.50
CA ARG A 150 18.94 -1.26 0.21
C ARG A 150 18.38 -0.40 -0.94
N GLN A 151 17.06 -0.16 -0.96
CA GLN A 151 16.46 0.74 -1.97
C GLN A 151 16.86 2.20 -1.75
N LEU A 152 17.12 2.61 -0.51
CA LEU A 152 17.56 3.96 -0.17
C LEU A 152 19.02 4.24 -0.58
N ASP A 153 19.90 3.24 -0.58
CA ASP A 153 21.30 3.41 -1.01
C ASP A 153 21.41 3.90 -2.46
N ASP A 154 20.51 3.42 -3.33
CA ASP A 154 20.42 3.85 -4.74
C ASP A 154 19.43 4.99 -4.97
N PHE A 155 18.69 5.42 -3.94
CA PHE A 155 17.63 6.41 -4.07
C PHE A 155 18.21 7.81 -4.24
N ARG A 156 17.72 8.51 -5.27
CA ARG A 156 17.96 9.94 -5.46
C ARG A 156 16.61 10.61 -5.42
N ASP A 157 16.45 11.57 -4.51
CA ASP A 157 15.20 12.32 -4.44
C ASP A 157 14.99 13.07 -5.77
N PRO A 158 13.90 12.77 -6.52
CA PRO A 158 13.63 13.46 -7.77
C PRO A 158 13.19 14.92 -7.55
N ILE A 159 12.92 15.32 -6.31
CA ILE A 159 12.43 16.66 -5.97
C ILE A 159 13.61 17.58 -5.68
N PRO A 160 13.75 18.70 -6.42
CA PRO A 160 14.76 19.69 -6.10
C PRO A 160 14.43 20.42 -4.79
N ASP A 161 15.43 20.52 -3.90
CA ASP A 161 15.33 21.31 -2.67
C ASP A 161 15.53 22.82 -2.91
N VAL A 162 15.79 23.20 -4.15
CA VAL A 162 16.09 24.58 -4.55
C VAL A 162 15.14 25.01 -5.66
N ALA A 163 14.47 26.13 -5.45
CA ALA A 163 13.63 26.77 -6.46
C ALA A 163 14.48 27.29 -7.63
N PRO A 164 13.91 27.37 -8.85
CA PRO A 164 14.60 27.97 -9.98
C PRO A 164 14.97 29.44 -9.71
N ALA A 165 15.94 29.95 -10.47
CA ALA A 165 16.29 31.37 -10.42
C ALA A 165 15.09 32.23 -10.84
N TYR A 166 15.00 33.45 -10.27
CA TYR A 166 13.93 34.37 -10.66
C TYR A 166 14.06 34.74 -12.15
N PRO A 167 12.93 34.81 -12.87
CA PRO A 167 12.94 35.31 -14.24
C PRO A 167 13.45 36.75 -14.26
N THR A 168 14.32 37.05 -15.23
CA THR A 168 14.89 38.41 -15.41
C THR A 168 14.15 39.20 -16.50
N GLU A 169 13.29 38.53 -17.26
CA GLU A 169 12.48 39.10 -18.33
C GLU A 169 10.98 38.87 -18.03
N LEU A 170 10.13 39.82 -18.43
CA LEU A 170 8.69 39.75 -18.18
C LEU A 170 8.03 38.71 -19.11
N GLY A 171 7.26 37.78 -18.55
CA GLY A 171 6.51 36.78 -19.32
C GLY A 171 7.28 35.49 -19.65
N GLN A 172 8.44 35.29 -19.03
CA GLN A 172 9.13 34.00 -18.95
C GLN A 172 8.93 33.35 -17.58
#